data_AF-A0A9X1TCM5-F1
#
_entry.id   AF-A0A9X1TCM5-F1
#
_cell.length_a   1.000
_cell.length_b   1.000
_cell.length_c   1.000
_cell.angle_alpha   90.00
_cell.angle_beta   90.00
_cell.angle_gamma   90.00
#
_symmetry.space_group_name_H-M   'P 1'
#
loop_
_entity.id
_entity.type
_entity.pdbx_description
1 polymer ?
#
loop_
_entity_poly.entity_id
_entity_poly.type
_entity_poly.pdbx_seq_one_letter_code
_entity_poly.pdbx_strand_id
1 'polypeptide(L)'
;MKKYLARWRSWRSRSGSISEACQKRYEREDLIFLIQLLIKDFSAIRGTPFRLAIDNVITSESAKYGHINLSAAELEEVWKEV
;
A
#
# COMPACT_ATOMS: atom_id res chain seq x y z
N MET A 1 -7.58 -42.10 1.66
CA MET A 1 -6.49 -41.24 2.18
C MET A 1 -5.99 -40.15 1.21
N LYS A 2 -5.64 -40.45 -0.05
CA LYS A 2 -5.02 -39.48 -0.98
C LYS A 2 -5.82 -38.18 -1.21
N LYS A 3 -7.16 -38.25 -1.27
CA LYS A 3 -8.06 -37.09 -1.49
C LYS A 3 -8.01 -36.05 -0.36
N TYR A 4 -7.84 -36.50 0.89
CA TYR A 4 -7.77 -35.62 2.06
C TYR A 4 -6.42 -34.88 2.15
N LEU A 5 -5.32 -35.55 1.80
CA LEU A 5 -3.98 -34.96 1.73
C LEU A 5 -3.89 -33.86 0.66
N ALA A 6 -4.47 -34.10 -0.52
CA ALA A 6 -4.52 -33.09 -1.59
C ALA A 6 -5.34 -31.85 -1.16
N ARG A 7 -6.50 -32.05 -0.53
CA ARG A 7 -7.33 -30.96 0.00
C ARG A 7 -6.60 -30.17 1.09
N TRP A 8 -5.87 -30.85 1.97
CA TRP A 8 -5.14 -30.21 3.07
C TRP A 8 -3.94 -29.39 2.58
N ARG A 9 -3.18 -29.89 1.59
CA ARG A 9 -2.12 -29.12 0.92
C ARG A 9 -2.65 -27.87 0.21
N SER A 10 -3.78 -28.00 -0.49
CA SER A 10 -4.45 -26.85 -1.15
C SER A 10 -4.93 -25.79 -0.15
N TRP A 11 -5.38 -26.19 1.04
CA TRP A 11 -5.83 -25.26 2.07
C TRP A 11 -4.66 -24.55 2.76
N ARG A 12 -3.56 -25.29 3.03
CA ARG A 12 -2.33 -24.72 3.57
C ARG A 12 -1.66 -23.72 2.61
N SER A 13 -1.68 -24.00 1.30
CA SER A 13 -1.19 -23.06 0.29
C SER A 13 -1.99 -21.76 0.26
N ARG A 14 -3.32 -21.84 0.39
CA ARG A 14 -4.21 -20.66 0.38
C ARG A 14 -4.07 -19.82 1.63
N SER A 15 -3.92 -20.44 2.80
CA SER A 15 -3.70 -19.72 4.06
C SER A 15 -2.37 -18.97 4.08
N GLY A 16 -1.31 -19.51 3.44
CA GLY A 16 -0.06 -18.78 3.20
C GLY A 16 -0.27 -17.51 2.37
N SER A 17 -0.97 -17.61 1.23
CA SER A 17 -1.27 -16.46 0.37
C SER A 17 -2.15 -15.41 1.05
N ILE A 18 -3.09 -15.83 1.90
CA ILE A 18 -3.92 -14.91 2.70
C ILE A 18 -3.06 -14.19 3.73
N SER A 19 -2.19 -14.90 4.45
CA SER A 19 -1.28 -14.29 5.43
C SER A 19 -0.33 -13.28 4.78
N GLU A 20 0.24 -13.64 3.63
CA GLU A 20 1.13 -12.77 2.87
C GLU A 20 0.39 -11.54 2.31
N ALA A 21 -0.84 -11.73 1.81
CA ALA A 21 -1.68 -10.62 1.34
C ALA A 21 -2.10 -9.70 2.49
N CYS A 22 -2.41 -10.25 3.67
CA CYS A 22 -2.67 -9.45 4.86
C CYS A 22 -1.44 -8.64 5.28
N GLN A 23 -0.26 -9.28 5.40
CA GLN A 23 0.98 -8.59 5.80
C GLN A 23 1.35 -7.44 4.86
N LYS A 24 1.33 -7.69 3.54
CA LYS A 24 1.61 -6.64 2.54
C LYS A 24 0.59 -5.51 2.54
N ARG A 25 -0.66 -5.82 2.89
CA ARG A 25 -1.72 -4.82 3.00
C ARG A 25 -1.51 -3.92 4.23
N TYR A 26 -1.15 -4.49 5.38
CA TYR A 26 -0.78 -3.71 6.56
C TYR A 26 0.45 -2.83 6.29
N GLU A 27 1.51 -3.36 5.66
CA GLU A 27 2.69 -2.57 5.27
C GLU A 27 2.35 -1.40 4.35
N ARG A 28 1.35 -1.57 3.47
CA ARG A 28 0.92 -0.52 2.55
C ARG A 28 0.02 0.53 3.20
N GLU A 29 -0.95 0.11 4.01
CA GLU A 29 -1.83 1.01 4.77
C GLU A 29 -1.00 1.85 5.77
N ASP A 30 0.00 1.25 6.42
CA ASP A 30 0.94 1.95 7.31
C ASP A 30 1.77 3.00 6.56
N LEU A 31 2.25 2.68 5.36
CA LEU A 31 2.97 3.64 4.51
C LEU A 31 2.07 4.83 4.14
N ILE A 32 0.83 4.58 3.73
CA ILE A 32 -0.15 5.64 3.40
C ILE A 32 -0.35 6.56 4.61
N PHE A 33 -0.52 5.98 5.81
CA PHE A 33 -0.70 6.74 7.04
C PHE A 33 0.53 7.59 7.39
N LEU A 34 1.75 7.05 7.24
CA LEU A 34 2.98 7.82 7.50
C LEU A 34 3.15 8.98 6.52
N ILE A 35 2.83 8.77 5.25
CA ILE A 35 2.87 9.84 4.25
C ILE A 35 1.83 10.92 4.58
N GLN A 36 0.60 10.52 4.94
CA GLN A 36 -0.45 11.44 5.39
C GLN A 36 0.04 12.32 6.55
N LEU A 37 0.71 11.73 7.54
CA LEU A 37 1.27 12.48 8.67
C LEU A 37 2.33 13.50 8.24
N LEU A 38 3.19 13.13 7.28
CA LEU A 38 4.25 14.00 6.75
C LEU A 38 3.70 15.19 5.95
N ILE A 39 2.65 14.95 5.15
CA ILE A 39 2.09 15.99 4.26
C ILE A 39 0.96 16.79 4.92
N LYS A 40 0.49 16.39 6.11
CA LYS A 40 -0.60 17.04 6.85
C LYS A 40 -0.42 18.54 7.02
N ASP A 41 0.78 18.96 7.38
CA ASP A 41 1.11 20.38 7.59
C ASP A 41 1.16 21.18 6.27
N PHE A 42 1.11 20.49 5.14
CA PHE A 42 1.16 21.04 3.79
C PHE A 42 -0.16 20.83 3.02
N SER A 43 -1.29 20.66 3.72
CA SER A 43 -2.60 20.38 3.11
C SER A 43 -3.03 21.39 2.03
N ALA A 44 -2.59 22.64 2.15
CA ALA A 44 -2.81 23.68 1.13
C ALA A 44 -2.27 23.31 -0.27
N ILE A 45 -1.28 22.42 -0.35
CA ILE A 45 -0.67 21.99 -1.62
C ILE A 45 -1.61 21.10 -2.43
N ARG A 46 -2.57 20.40 -1.79
CA ARG A 46 -3.49 19.44 -2.44
C ARG A 46 -4.24 20.02 -3.64
N GLY A 47 -4.65 21.28 -3.56
CA GLY A 47 -5.37 22.00 -4.63
C GLY A 47 -4.48 22.65 -5.69
N THR A 48 -3.16 22.47 -5.59
CA THR A 48 -2.18 23.16 -6.44
C THR A 48 -1.52 22.20 -7.43
N PRO A 49 -0.93 22.70 -8.52
CA PRO A 49 -0.14 21.88 -9.44
C PRO A 49 1.07 21.19 -8.79
N PHE A 50 1.54 21.70 -7.63
CA PHE A 50 2.66 21.10 -6.89
C PHE A 50 2.32 19.72 -6.31
N ARG A 51 1.02 19.40 -6.14
CA ARG A 51 0.58 18.05 -5.75
C ARG A 51 1.19 16.98 -6.65
N LEU A 52 1.20 17.21 -7.97
CA LEU A 52 1.72 16.25 -8.93
C LEU A 52 3.23 16.00 -8.77
N ALA A 53 3.98 17.02 -8.37
CA ALA A 53 5.40 16.86 -8.05
C ALA A 53 5.60 16.02 -6.78
N ILE A 54 4.76 16.22 -5.76
CA ILE A 54 4.78 15.42 -4.52
C ILE A 54 4.39 13.97 -4.79
N ASP A 55 3.32 13.74 -5.56
CA ASP A 55 2.86 12.39 -5.95
C ASP A 55 3.96 11.63 -6.69
N ASN A 56 4.70 12.30 -7.58
CA ASN A 56 5.84 11.72 -8.26
C ASN A 56 6.96 11.31 -7.30
N VAL A 57 7.29 12.15 -6.31
CA VAL A 57 8.30 11.84 -5.28
C VAL A 57 7.86 10.67 -4.41
N ILE A 58 6.62 10.69 -3.94
CA ILE A 58 6.04 9.59 -3.14
C ILE A 58 6.15 8.29 -3.92
N THR A 59 5.75 8.29 -5.19
CA THR A 59 5.80 7.10 -6.05
C THR A 59 7.23 6.62 -6.28
N SER A 60 8.17 7.51 -6.61
CA SER A 60 9.55 7.13 -6.90
C SER A 60 10.26 6.57 -5.67
N GLU A 61 10.10 7.21 -4.52
CA GLU A 61 10.80 6.81 -3.29
C GLU A 61 10.18 5.55 -2.68
N SER A 62 8.84 5.41 -2.72
CA SER A 62 8.16 4.20 -2.26
C SER A 62 8.55 2.98 -3.10
N ALA A 63 8.66 3.14 -4.42
CA ALA A 63 9.12 2.08 -5.30
C ALA A 63 10.60 1.72 -5.08
N LYS A 64 11.44 2.74 -4.84
CA LYS A 64 12.90 2.58 -4.69
C LYS A 64 13.30 1.93 -3.37
N TYR A 65 12.73 2.37 -2.26
CA TYR A 65 13.15 1.92 -0.92
C TYR A 65 12.14 0.98 -0.26
N GLY A 66 10.84 1.18 -0.53
CA GLY A 66 9.78 0.34 0.02
C GLY A 66 9.43 -0.87 -0.86
N HIS A 67 9.90 -0.91 -2.11
CA HIS A 67 9.40 -1.83 -3.14
C HIS A 67 7.87 -1.81 -3.29
N ILE A 68 7.23 -0.68 -2.93
CA ILE A 68 5.79 -0.49 -2.95
C ILE A 68 5.44 0.47 -4.08
N ASN A 69 4.76 -0.06 -5.09
CA ASN A 69 4.15 0.75 -6.14
C ASN A 69 2.72 1.11 -5.74
N LEU A 70 2.51 2.35 -5.29
CA LEU A 70 1.19 2.87 -4.99
C LEU A 70 0.40 3.06 -6.29
N SER A 71 -0.85 2.59 -6.29
CA SER A 71 -1.81 2.83 -7.37
C SER A 71 -2.32 4.27 -7.30
N ALA A 72 -2.96 4.72 -8.39
CA ALA A 72 -3.60 6.03 -8.42
C ALA A 72 -4.66 6.18 -7.31
N ALA A 73 -5.39 5.11 -6.97
CA ALA A 73 -6.39 5.14 -5.92
C ALA A 73 -5.77 5.32 -4.52
N GLU A 74 -4.63 4.69 -4.26
CA GLU A 74 -3.93 4.82 -2.98
C GLU A 74 -3.22 6.17 -2.86
N LEU A 75 -2.75 6.73 -3.97
CA LEU A 75 -2.30 8.12 -4.03
C LEU A 75 -3.43 9.09 -3.71
N GLU A 76 -4.66 8.87 -4.20
CA GLU A 76 -5.82 9.67 -3.76
C GLU A 76 -6.11 9.48 -2.25
N GLU A 77 -5.92 8.27 -1.73
CA GLU A 77 -6.10 7.96 -0.32
C GLU A 77 -5.10 8.71 0.58
N VAL A 78 -3.85 8.85 0.13
CA VAL A 78 -2.84 9.71 0.80
C VAL A 78 -3.35 11.14 1.02
N TRP A 79 -4.19 11.67 0.13
CA TRP A 79 -4.73 13.03 0.26
C TRP A 79 -6.12 13.11 0.90
N LYS A 80 -6.74 11.98 1.26
CA LYS A 80 -8.17 11.93 1.65
C LYS A 80 -8.46 12.62 2.99
N GLU A 81 -7.56 12.46 3.97
CA GLU A 81 -7.70 12.94 5.36
C GLU A 81 -6.67 14.05 5.71
N VAL A 82 -6.07 14.66 4.68
CA VAL A 82 -5.06 15.74 4.75
C VAL A 82 -5.71 17.10 4.51
#